data_AF-A0A366DIY4-F1
#
_entry.id   AF-A0A366DIY4-F1
#
_cell.length_a   1.000
_cell.length_b   1.000
_cell.length_c   1.000
_cell.angle_alpha   90.00
_cell.angle_beta   90.00
_cell.angle_gamma   90.00
#
_symmetry.space_group_name_H-M   'P 1'
#
loop_
_entity.id
_entity.type
_entity.pdbx_description
1 polymer ?
#
loop_
_entity_poly.entity_id
_entity_poly.type
_entity_poly.pdbx_seq_one_letter_code
_entity_poly.pdbx_strand_id
1 'polypeptide(L)'
;MSGSNHKENSNNEYPSIAEADWYVLAIVSSIFTFVGAGFALWWIFHGVYPDKVAERATIAGMVVTFGGVATTFCTVVWRGKITTRQADVALEQNAATQKQISLTENNNLVTLLQKGAEFIDDKENRTKRAAGVASLNFVLFSNNNSFAETASSLLIDFVEVHGREFHHDKVIKDVIGNINKYNVDNNLIVYRRIWFSTKQNFNNRNAMFLWVVMKNVFHVSYHGGFFYRDDFSNYNNACKIEFEDVLFRQSTIVVGGGFYYKNCKFDNCEFINLNTQFLNDHIFVNGDFSSTKIVVNSDFPDLRGGNNFYANEKPILSQLDQNKSINLTDVLLEKVV
;
A
#
# COMPACT_ATOMS: atom_id res chain seq x y z
N MET A 1 -5.61 9.78 -40.59
CA MET A 1 -5.84 8.46 -39.97
C MET A 1 -6.86 8.64 -38.86
N SER A 2 -8.14 8.50 -39.22
CA SER A 2 -9.28 8.61 -38.32
C SER A 2 -9.90 7.22 -38.24
N GLY A 3 -9.91 6.64 -37.05
CA GLY A 3 -10.50 5.33 -36.78
C GLY A 3 -11.47 5.46 -35.62
N SER A 4 -12.66 6.02 -35.88
CA SER A 4 -13.77 5.99 -34.95
C SER A 4 -14.40 4.60 -34.97
N ASN A 5 -14.11 3.78 -33.96
CA ASN A 5 -14.85 2.55 -33.70
C ASN A 5 -16.24 2.92 -33.17
N HIS A 6 -17.21 3.07 -34.07
CA HIS A 6 -18.62 2.95 -33.72
C HIS A 6 -18.91 1.46 -33.50
N LYS A 7 -19.02 1.04 -32.24
CA LYS A 7 -19.70 -0.22 -31.90
C LYS A 7 -21.20 0.00 -32.09
N GLU A 8 -21.75 -0.55 -33.16
CA GLU A 8 -23.16 -0.91 -33.23
C GLU A 8 -23.44 -1.94 -32.13
N ASN A 9 -24.16 -1.51 -31.08
CA ASN A 9 -24.89 -2.43 -30.21
C ASN A 9 -26.34 -2.44 -30.71
N SER A 10 -26.63 -3.35 -31.62
CA SER A 10 -27.99 -3.73 -32.01
C SER A 10 -28.63 -4.58 -30.90
N ASN A 11 -29.03 -3.94 -29.81
CA ASN A 11 -29.94 -4.56 -28.84
C ASN A 11 -31.37 -4.18 -29.23
N ASN A 12 -32.22 -5.19 -29.46
CA ASN A 12 -33.67 -5.10 -29.64
C ASN A 12 -34.31 -3.96 -28.84
N GLU A 13 -34.48 -2.81 -29.47
CA GLU A 13 -35.26 -1.69 -28.95
C GLU A 13 -36.75 -2.04 -29.14
N TYR A 14 -37.35 -2.64 -28.12
CA TYR A 14 -38.80 -2.54 -27.96
C TYR A 14 -39.19 -1.05 -28.04
N PRO A 15 -40.36 -0.71 -28.62
CA PRO A 15 -40.80 0.68 -28.68
C PRO A 15 -40.81 1.27 -27.27
N SER A 16 -39.82 2.12 -26.98
CA SER A 16 -39.65 2.68 -25.65
C SER A 16 -40.55 3.90 -25.55
N ILE A 17 -41.66 3.76 -24.81
CA ILE A 17 -42.59 4.86 -24.54
C ILE A 17 -41.86 5.90 -23.67
N ALA A 18 -41.79 7.15 -24.14
CA ALA A 18 -41.07 8.22 -23.46
C ALA A 18 -41.73 8.61 -22.13
N GLU A 19 -41.00 9.29 -21.26
CA GLU A 19 -41.51 9.77 -19.96
C GLU A 19 -42.75 10.68 -20.14
N ALA A 20 -42.72 11.54 -21.17
CA ALA A 20 -43.82 12.44 -21.52
C ALA A 20 -45.07 11.68 -21.99
N ASP A 21 -44.90 10.56 -22.68
CA ASP A 21 -46.03 9.77 -23.20
C ASP A 21 -46.79 9.09 -22.05
N TRP A 22 -46.10 8.61 -21.02
CA TRP A 22 -46.74 8.06 -19.81
C TRP A 22 -47.52 9.11 -19.02
N TYR A 23 -46.99 10.34 -18.95
CA TYR A 23 -47.69 11.48 -18.36
C TYR A 23 -48.96 11.82 -19.14
N VAL A 24 -48.87 11.91 -20.48
CA VAL A 24 -50.00 12.16 -21.36
C VAL A 24 -51.03 11.03 -21.25
N LEU A 25 -50.60 9.76 -21.25
CA LEU A 25 -51.49 8.61 -21.07
C LEU A 25 -52.21 8.64 -19.71
N ALA A 26 -51.53 9.04 -18.63
CA ALA A 26 -52.17 9.20 -17.32
C ALA A 26 -53.25 10.31 -17.34
N ILE A 27 -52.97 11.45 -17.97
CA ILE A 27 -53.94 12.55 -18.12
C ILE A 27 -55.13 12.11 -18.97
N VAL A 28 -54.87 11.54 -20.14
CA VAL A 28 -55.91 11.11 -21.08
C VAL A 28 -56.78 10.03 -20.45
N SER A 29 -56.18 9.03 -19.79
CA SER A 29 -56.91 7.99 -19.05
C SER A 29 -57.78 8.58 -17.93
N SER A 30 -57.27 9.57 -17.19
CA SER A 30 -58.03 10.26 -16.15
C SER A 30 -59.25 10.99 -16.72
N ILE A 31 -59.07 11.77 -17.80
CA ILE A 31 -60.15 12.49 -18.47
C ILE A 31 -61.21 11.52 -19.01
N PHE A 32 -60.81 10.44 -19.69
CA PHE A 32 -61.74 9.42 -20.16
C PHE A 32 -62.50 8.75 -19.02
N THR A 33 -61.84 8.50 -17.89
CA THR A 33 -62.48 7.91 -16.70
C THR A 33 -63.52 8.85 -16.11
N PHE A 34 -63.22 10.16 -15.99
CA PHE A 34 -64.17 11.16 -15.50
C PHE A 34 -65.36 11.36 -16.44
N VAL A 35 -65.12 11.48 -17.75
CA VAL A 35 -66.20 11.61 -18.75
C VAL A 35 -67.05 10.34 -18.81
N GLY A 36 -66.42 9.17 -18.78
CA GLY A 36 -67.09 7.87 -18.75
C GLY A 36 -67.93 7.68 -17.48
N ALA A 37 -67.40 8.07 -16.30
CA ALA A 37 -68.15 8.05 -15.05
C ALA A 37 -69.36 8.99 -15.07
N GLY A 38 -69.20 10.21 -15.60
CA GLY A 38 -70.29 11.16 -15.77
C GLY A 38 -71.39 10.65 -16.70
N PHE A 39 -71.00 10.09 -17.84
CA PHE A 39 -71.94 9.47 -18.78
C PHE A 39 -72.64 8.24 -18.16
N ALA A 40 -71.90 7.39 -17.45
CA ALA A 40 -72.45 6.22 -16.81
C ALA A 40 -73.45 6.58 -15.71
N LEU A 41 -73.15 7.58 -14.89
CA LEU A 41 -74.08 8.13 -13.89
C LEU A 41 -75.35 8.65 -14.58
N TRP A 42 -75.20 9.45 -15.63
CA TRP A 42 -76.35 9.95 -16.39
C TRP A 42 -77.22 8.81 -16.94
N TRP A 43 -76.59 7.80 -17.54
CA TRP A 43 -77.28 6.62 -18.10
C TRP A 43 -77.98 5.77 -17.03
N ILE A 44 -77.37 5.58 -15.86
CA ILE A 44 -78.01 4.86 -14.74
C ILE A 44 -79.31 5.55 -14.33
N PHE A 45 -79.31 6.88 -14.20
CA PHE A 45 -80.46 7.64 -13.69
C PHE A 45 -81.53 7.96 -14.75
N HIS A 46 -81.17 8.06 -16.04
CA HIS A 46 -82.09 8.46 -17.12
C HIS A 46 -82.47 7.32 -18.08
N GLY A 47 -82.12 6.07 -17.74
CA GLY A 47 -82.39 4.93 -18.61
C GLY A 47 -83.87 4.53 -18.64
N VAL A 48 -84.36 4.17 -19.83
CA VAL A 48 -85.78 3.89 -20.17
C VAL A 48 -86.44 2.79 -19.33
N TYR A 49 -85.64 1.89 -18.72
CA TYR A 49 -86.14 0.76 -17.93
C TYR A 49 -85.63 0.87 -16.48
N PRO A 50 -86.52 1.14 -15.50
CA PRO A 50 -86.14 1.31 -14.08
C PRO A 50 -85.75 -0.01 -13.40
N ASP A 51 -86.27 -1.14 -13.87
CA ASP A 51 -86.04 -2.47 -13.27
C ASP A 51 -84.59 -2.98 -13.47
N LYS A 52 -83.85 -2.34 -14.39
CA LYS A 52 -82.47 -2.70 -14.77
C LYS A 52 -81.40 -1.78 -14.19
N VAL A 53 -81.75 -0.89 -13.25
CA VAL A 53 -80.81 0.07 -12.66
C VAL A 53 -79.63 -0.63 -11.97
N ALA A 54 -79.88 -1.74 -11.27
CA ALA A 54 -78.82 -2.52 -10.60
C ALA A 54 -77.83 -3.16 -11.59
N GLU A 55 -78.32 -3.69 -12.71
CA GLU A 55 -77.50 -4.30 -13.77
C GLU A 55 -76.60 -3.23 -14.43
N ARG A 56 -77.17 -2.05 -14.75
CA ARG A 56 -76.42 -0.91 -15.32
C ARG A 56 -75.39 -0.34 -14.36
N ALA A 57 -75.72 -0.24 -13.07
CA ALA A 57 -74.80 0.23 -12.05
C ALA A 57 -73.58 -0.69 -11.90
N THR A 58 -73.77 -2.00 -12.06
CA THR A 58 -72.68 -2.99 -11.98
C THR A 58 -71.71 -2.84 -13.16
N ILE A 59 -72.24 -2.72 -14.38
CA ILE A 59 -71.43 -2.54 -15.60
C ILE A 59 -70.68 -1.19 -15.56
N ALA A 60 -71.38 -0.12 -15.20
CA ALA A 60 -70.79 1.20 -15.01
C ALA A 60 -69.68 1.20 -13.96
N GLY A 61 -69.91 0.53 -12.83
CA GLY A 61 -68.92 0.38 -11.76
C GLY A 61 -67.64 -0.30 -12.26
N MET A 62 -67.75 -1.35 -13.08
CA MET A 62 -66.59 -2.01 -13.67
C MET A 62 -65.79 -1.09 -14.60
N VAL A 63 -66.47 -0.32 -15.47
CA VAL A 63 -65.82 0.61 -16.41
C VAL A 63 -65.06 1.71 -15.67
N VAL A 64 -65.69 2.32 -14.66
CA VAL A 64 -65.06 3.37 -13.84
C VAL A 64 -63.88 2.80 -13.03
N THR A 65 -64.04 1.61 -12.46
CA THR A 65 -62.96 0.96 -11.70
C THR A 65 -61.77 0.64 -12.60
N PHE A 66 -61.99 0.11 -13.80
CA PHE A 66 -60.93 -0.16 -14.76
C PHE A 66 -60.20 1.11 -15.21
N GLY A 67 -60.95 2.18 -15.50
CA GLY A 67 -60.36 3.48 -15.83
C GLY A 67 -59.50 4.06 -14.69
N GLY A 68 -59.97 3.93 -13.44
CA GLY A 68 -59.22 4.31 -12.26
C GLY A 68 -57.93 3.50 -12.07
N VAL A 69 -57.97 2.18 -12.29
CA VAL A 69 -56.79 1.31 -12.24
C VAL A 69 -55.79 1.68 -13.33
N ALA A 70 -56.24 1.91 -14.57
CA ALA A 70 -55.38 2.32 -15.68
C ALA A 70 -54.67 3.67 -15.39
N THR A 71 -55.42 4.65 -14.89
CA THR A 71 -54.87 5.96 -14.49
C THR A 71 -53.81 5.82 -13.40
N THR A 72 -54.10 4.99 -12.39
CA THR A 72 -53.19 4.72 -11.28
C THR A 72 -51.91 4.05 -11.76
N PHE A 73 -52.02 3.04 -12.62
CA PHE A 73 -50.87 2.34 -13.21
C PHE A 73 -49.96 3.30 -13.99
N CYS A 74 -50.52 4.09 -14.91
CA CYS A 74 -49.76 5.07 -15.69
C CYS A 74 -49.05 6.09 -14.79
N THR A 75 -49.70 6.53 -13.70
CA THR A 75 -49.11 7.48 -12.75
C THR A 75 -47.94 6.86 -11.98
N VAL A 76 -48.05 5.61 -11.53
CA VAL A 76 -46.97 4.90 -10.83
C VAL A 76 -45.77 4.68 -11.75
N VAL A 77 -46.00 4.26 -13.00
CA VAL A 77 -44.92 4.07 -14.00
C VAL A 77 -44.21 5.39 -14.31
N TRP A 78 -44.97 6.48 -14.49
CA TRP A 78 -44.41 7.81 -14.71
C TRP A 78 -43.55 8.27 -13.52
N ARG A 79 -44.07 8.17 -12.29
CA ARG A 79 -43.29 8.50 -11.09
C ARG A 79 -42.04 7.64 -10.95
N GLY A 80 -42.13 6.34 -11.24
CA GLY A 80 -41.00 5.43 -11.25
C GLY A 80 -39.90 5.87 -12.21
N LYS A 81 -40.28 6.26 -13.45
CA LYS A 81 -39.33 6.78 -14.46
C LYS A 81 -38.68 8.11 -14.05
N ILE A 82 -39.43 9.01 -13.39
CA ILE A 82 -38.84 10.24 -12.84
C ILE A 82 -37.81 9.90 -11.76
N THR A 83 -38.14 9.01 -10.83
CA THR A 83 -37.23 8.63 -9.74
C THR A 83 -35.96 7.99 -10.29
N THR A 84 -36.04 7.12 -11.29
CA THR A 84 -34.83 6.55 -11.91
C THR A 84 -33.99 7.62 -12.58
N ARG A 85 -34.60 8.56 -13.32
CA ARG A 85 -33.86 9.68 -13.94
C ARG A 85 -33.19 10.59 -12.91
N GLN A 86 -33.86 10.88 -11.80
CA GLN A 86 -33.26 11.66 -10.71
C GLN A 86 -32.09 10.92 -10.07
N ALA A 87 -32.19 9.60 -9.90
CA ALA A 87 -31.09 8.78 -9.42
C ALA A 87 -29.90 8.78 -10.41
N ASP A 88 -30.17 8.65 -11.71
CA ASP A 88 -29.12 8.69 -12.74
C ASP A 88 -28.41 10.04 -12.78
N VAL A 89 -29.16 11.15 -12.73
CA VAL A 89 -28.58 12.51 -12.66
C VAL A 89 -27.78 12.68 -11.36
N ALA A 90 -28.25 12.17 -10.23
CA ALA A 90 -27.53 12.24 -8.97
C ALA A 90 -26.23 11.41 -9.02
N LEU A 91 -26.24 10.25 -9.66
CA LEU A 91 -25.05 9.43 -9.88
C LEU A 91 -24.03 10.16 -10.77
N GLU A 92 -24.48 10.77 -11.86
CA GLU A 92 -23.63 11.54 -12.75
C GLU A 92 -23.01 12.76 -12.04
N GLN A 93 -23.81 13.50 -11.26
CA GLN A 93 -23.33 14.61 -10.45
C GLN A 93 -22.31 14.15 -9.41
N ASN A 94 -22.58 13.05 -8.69
CA ASN A 94 -21.66 12.49 -7.71
C ASN A 94 -20.33 12.07 -8.37
N ALA A 95 -20.38 11.45 -9.54
CA ALA A 95 -19.18 11.07 -10.29
C ALA A 95 -18.36 12.30 -10.73
N ALA A 96 -19.04 13.36 -11.20
CA ALA A 96 -18.39 14.62 -11.55
C ALA A 96 -17.74 15.30 -10.33
N THR A 97 -18.44 15.33 -9.19
CA THR A 97 -17.90 15.87 -7.93
C THR A 97 -16.72 15.07 -7.42
N GLN A 98 -16.79 13.73 -7.42
CA GLN A 98 -15.66 12.88 -7.05
C GLN A 98 -14.43 13.13 -7.93
N LYS A 99 -14.64 13.30 -9.24
CA LYS A 99 -13.56 13.67 -10.16
C LYS A 99 -12.95 15.03 -9.79
N GLN A 100 -13.77 16.04 -9.50
CA GLN A 100 -13.28 17.36 -9.07
C GLN A 100 -12.52 17.31 -7.74
N ILE A 101 -12.98 16.51 -6.78
CA ILE A 101 -12.28 16.29 -5.50
C ILE A 101 -10.91 15.67 -5.77
N SER A 102 -10.83 14.60 -6.57
CA SER A 102 -9.55 13.94 -6.88
C SER A 102 -8.54 14.87 -7.59
N LEU A 103 -9.01 15.75 -8.48
CA LEU A 103 -8.17 16.74 -9.14
C LEU A 103 -7.67 17.80 -8.16
N THR A 104 -8.54 18.25 -7.26
CA THR A 104 -8.19 19.22 -6.22
C THR A 104 -7.18 18.63 -5.23
N GLU A 105 -7.40 17.39 -4.80
CA GLU A 105 -6.48 16.66 -3.93
C GLU A 105 -5.10 16.51 -4.59
N ASN A 106 -5.05 16.12 -5.86
CA ASN A 106 -3.80 16.02 -6.60
C ASN A 106 -3.08 17.37 -6.70
N ASN A 107 -3.79 18.47 -6.96
CA ASN A 107 -3.19 19.80 -6.97
C ASN A 107 -2.63 20.21 -5.60
N ASN A 108 -3.32 19.85 -4.52
CA ASN A 108 -2.84 20.07 -3.16
C ASN A 108 -1.57 19.25 -2.86
N LEU A 109 -1.52 17.98 -3.27
CA LEU A 109 -0.34 17.13 -3.13
C LEU A 109 0.84 17.66 -3.93
N VAL A 110 0.63 18.11 -5.18
CA VAL A 110 1.68 18.76 -5.99
C VAL A 110 2.23 20.00 -5.28
N THR A 111 1.35 20.83 -4.73
CA THR A 111 1.75 22.05 -4.01
C THR A 111 2.55 21.71 -2.76
N LEU A 112 2.14 20.70 -2.00
CA LEU A 112 2.86 20.23 -0.81
C LEU A 112 4.22 19.62 -1.17
N LEU A 113 4.29 18.86 -2.26
CA LEU A 113 5.52 18.28 -2.78
C LEU A 113 6.51 19.38 -3.20
N GLN A 114 6.04 20.39 -3.93
CA GLN A 114 6.86 21.54 -4.35
C GLN A 114 7.40 22.33 -3.15
N LYS A 115 6.55 22.69 -2.19
CA LYS A 115 6.98 23.37 -0.96
C LYS A 115 7.91 22.50 -0.12
N GLY A 116 7.64 21.20 -0.05
CA GLY A 116 8.49 20.22 0.62
C GLY A 116 9.90 20.19 0.04
N ALA A 117 9.99 20.12 -1.29
CA ALA A 117 11.25 20.14 -2.04
C ALA A 117 11.99 21.48 -1.90
N GLU A 118 11.30 22.61 -1.88
CA GLU A 118 11.90 23.93 -1.67
C GLU A 118 12.50 24.06 -0.26
N PHE A 119 11.78 23.61 0.76
CA PHE A 119 12.18 23.82 2.15
C PHE A 119 13.22 22.81 2.64
N ILE A 120 13.28 21.61 2.06
CA ILE A 120 14.20 20.56 2.52
C ILE A 120 15.67 20.87 2.20
N ASP A 121 15.93 21.69 1.16
CA ASP A 121 17.28 22.10 0.76
C ASP A 121 17.81 23.33 1.54
N ASP A 122 16.99 23.94 2.41
CA ASP A 122 17.40 25.14 3.16
C ASP A 122 18.49 24.82 4.20
N LYS A 123 19.74 25.21 3.93
CA LYS A 123 20.89 24.88 4.79
C LYS A 123 20.87 25.63 6.12
N GLU A 124 20.30 26.82 6.14
CA GLU A 124 20.41 27.77 7.24
C GLU A 124 19.26 27.64 8.23
N ASN A 125 18.05 27.34 7.75
CA ASN A 125 16.85 27.33 8.57
C ASN A 125 16.36 25.91 8.90
N ARG A 126 16.74 25.43 10.09
CA ARG A 126 16.28 24.13 10.63
C ARG A 126 14.76 24.00 10.67
N THR A 127 14.03 25.07 10.99
CA THR A 127 12.57 25.06 11.08
C THR A 127 11.93 24.88 9.71
N LYS A 128 12.44 25.56 8.68
CA LYS A 128 11.98 25.36 7.30
C LYS A 128 12.25 23.94 6.84
N ARG A 129 13.45 23.40 7.05
CA ARG A 129 13.74 21.99 6.73
C ARG A 129 12.79 21.01 7.41
N ALA A 130 12.52 21.21 8.69
CA ALA A 130 11.57 20.36 9.41
C ALA A 130 10.16 20.43 8.80
N ALA A 131 9.71 21.61 8.38
CA ALA A 131 8.45 21.78 7.65
C ALA A 131 8.48 21.12 6.25
N GLY A 132 9.62 21.16 5.57
CA GLY A 132 9.85 20.47 4.30
C GLY A 132 9.73 18.95 4.45
N VAL A 133 10.44 18.38 5.43
CA VAL A 133 10.37 16.97 5.81
C VAL A 133 8.94 16.57 6.18
N ALA A 134 8.24 17.37 6.98
CA ALA A 134 6.85 17.10 7.35
C ALA A 134 5.92 17.09 6.13
N SER A 135 6.10 18.03 5.20
CA SER A 135 5.30 18.11 3.97
C SER A 135 5.54 16.90 3.06
N LEU A 136 6.80 16.49 2.88
CA LEU A 136 7.14 15.30 2.09
C LEU A 136 6.65 14.01 2.75
N ASN A 137 6.75 13.88 4.08
CA ASN A 137 6.17 12.75 4.81
C ASN A 137 4.65 12.68 4.61
N PHE A 138 3.95 13.83 4.61
CA PHE A 138 2.51 13.85 4.32
C PHE A 138 2.20 13.34 2.91
N VAL A 139 2.97 13.77 1.90
CA VAL A 139 2.82 13.29 0.52
C VAL A 139 3.15 11.79 0.42
N LEU A 140 4.18 11.33 1.14
CA LEU A 140 4.59 9.92 1.18
C LEU A 140 3.44 9.01 1.64
N PHE A 141 2.72 9.37 2.69
CA PHE A 141 1.59 8.59 3.22
C PHE A 141 0.23 8.90 2.55
N SER A 142 0.22 9.67 1.47
CA SER A 142 -1.01 9.91 0.71
C SER A 142 -1.39 8.69 -0.14
N ASN A 143 -2.67 8.55 -0.49
CA ASN A 143 -3.17 7.42 -1.29
C ASN A 143 -2.69 7.44 -2.76
N ASN A 144 -1.81 8.37 -3.15
CA ASN A 144 -1.35 8.52 -4.53
C ASN A 144 0.12 8.09 -4.68
N ASN A 145 0.31 6.87 -5.21
CA ASN A 145 1.62 6.23 -5.36
C ASN A 145 2.62 7.04 -6.19
N SER A 146 2.19 7.81 -7.20
CA SER A 146 3.11 8.52 -8.08
C SER A 146 3.82 9.69 -7.37
N PHE A 147 3.10 10.39 -6.48
CA PHE A 147 3.71 11.44 -5.66
C PHE A 147 4.53 10.86 -4.51
N ALA A 148 4.10 9.72 -3.94
CA ALA A 148 4.81 9.06 -2.87
C ALA A 148 6.21 8.58 -3.27
N GLU A 149 6.38 8.05 -4.49
CA GLU A 149 7.70 7.68 -5.01
C GLU A 149 8.64 8.90 -5.12
N THR A 150 8.13 10.01 -5.64
CA THR A 150 8.90 11.25 -5.76
C THR A 150 9.25 11.81 -4.37
N ALA A 151 8.30 11.83 -3.44
CA ALA A 151 8.53 12.26 -2.06
C ALA A 151 9.55 11.36 -1.35
N SER A 152 9.46 10.04 -1.52
CA SER A 152 10.43 9.09 -0.98
C SER A 152 11.82 9.34 -1.53
N SER A 153 11.96 9.58 -2.84
CA SER A 153 13.26 9.89 -3.43
C SER A 153 13.86 11.17 -2.84
N LEU A 154 13.06 12.22 -2.67
CA LEU A 154 13.54 13.48 -2.08
C LEU A 154 13.94 13.31 -0.60
N LEU A 155 13.19 12.52 0.16
CA LEU A 155 13.51 12.20 1.55
C LEU A 155 14.78 11.34 1.66
N ILE A 156 15.00 10.41 0.72
CA ILE A 156 16.25 9.63 0.63
C ILE A 156 17.44 10.56 0.34
N ASP A 157 17.28 11.51 -0.59
CA ASP A 157 18.32 12.49 -0.93
C ASP A 157 18.67 13.35 0.28
N PHE A 158 17.65 13.78 1.04
CA PHE A 158 17.85 14.47 2.30
C PHE A 158 18.63 13.64 3.32
N VAL A 159 18.28 12.37 3.50
CA VAL A 159 19.02 11.46 4.40
C VAL A 159 20.45 11.25 3.93
N GLU A 160 20.69 11.11 2.63
CA GLU A 160 22.03 10.97 2.08
C GLU A 160 22.89 12.22 2.32
N VAL A 161 22.33 13.41 2.13
CA VAL A 161 23.06 14.68 2.30
C VAL A 161 23.32 14.99 3.78
N HIS A 162 22.32 14.81 4.64
CA HIS A 162 22.37 15.25 6.04
C HIS A 162 22.70 14.13 7.04
N GLY A 163 22.48 12.87 6.66
CA GLY A 163 22.79 11.68 7.45
C GLY A 163 24.06 10.96 7.00
N ARG A 164 24.78 11.49 6.01
CA ARG A 164 25.94 10.81 5.37
C ARG A 164 26.95 10.22 6.36
N GLU A 165 27.27 10.98 7.40
CA GLU A 165 28.32 10.65 8.37
C GLU A 165 27.78 9.96 9.63
N PHE A 166 26.51 10.18 9.99
CA PHE A 166 25.87 9.57 11.16
C PHE A 166 24.34 9.76 11.14
N HIS A 167 23.60 8.80 11.72
CA HIS A 167 22.15 8.87 11.86
C HIS A 167 21.68 9.26 13.28
N HIS A 168 22.51 9.96 14.07
CA HIS A 168 22.11 10.32 15.45
C HIS A 168 20.98 11.37 15.49
N ASP A 169 20.89 12.24 14.48
CA ASP A 169 19.86 13.27 14.40
C ASP A 169 18.46 12.64 14.39
N LYS A 170 17.59 13.09 15.29
CA LYS A 170 16.22 12.59 15.42
C LYS A 170 15.43 12.73 14.12
N VAL A 171 15.58 13.85 13.41
CA VAL A 171 14.88 14.08 12.14
C VAL A 171 15.31 13.05 11.09
N ILE A 172 16.60 12.72 11.03
CA ILE A 172 17.10 11.69 10.12
C ILE A 172 16.52 10.33 10.47
N LYS A 173 16.54 9.95 11.75
CA LYS A 173 15.95 8.67 12.20
C LYS A 173 14.47 8.58 11.87
N ASP A 174 13.72 9.66 12.12
CA ASP A 174 12.28 9.72 11.88
C ASP A 174 11.98 9.60 10.37
N VAL A 175 12.77 10.25 9.52
CA VAL A 175 12.66 10.13 8.05
C VAL A 175 12.94 8.70 7.58
N ILE A 176 14.05 8.10 8.04
CA ILE A 176 14.40 6.71 7.70
C ILE A 176 13.28 5.76 8.15
N GLY A 177 12.77 5.94 9.37
CA GLY A 177 11.66 5.17 9.91
C GLY A 177 10.39 5.27 9.06
N ASN A 178 10.04 6.47 8.61
CA ASN A 178 8.87 6.71 7.76
C ASN A 178 9.02 6.09 6.38
N ILE A 179 10.18 6.26 5.73
CA ILE A 179 10.49 5.61 4.44
C ILE A 179 10.41 4.10 4.57
N ASN A 180 11.06 3.54 5.59
CA ASN A 180 11.06 2.09 5.83
C ASN A 180 9.65 1.56 6.03
N LYS A 181 8.84 2.23 6.85
CA LYS A 181 7.44 1.85 7.09
C LYS A 181 6.65 1.87 5.78
N TYR A 182 6.68 2.98 5.06
CA TYR A 182 5.93 3.12 3.82
C TYR A 182 6.34 2.09 2.76
N ASN A 183 7.66 1.92 2.55
CA ASN A 183 8.17 1.01 1.54
C ASN A 183 7.87 -0.46 1.86
N VAL A 184 7.90 -0.85 3.13
CA VAL A 184 7.58 -2.21 3.56
C VAL A 184 6.08 -2.46 3.42
N ASP A 185 5.23 -1.54 3.91
CA ASP A 185 3.77 -1.67 3.87
C ASP A 185 3.23 -1.76 2.43
N ASN A 186 3.89 -1.08 1.48
CA ASN A 186 3.49 -1.05 0.07
C ASN A 186 4.33 -1.96 -0.85
N ASN A 187 5.30 -2.71 -0.30
CA ASN A 187 6.27 -3.50 -1.08
C ASN A 187 6.94 -2.68 -2.22
N LEU A 188 7.20 -1.39 -1.96
CA LEU A 188 7.80 -0.47 -2.94
C LEU A 188 9.31 -0.56 -2.84
N ILE A 189 9.98 -0.76 -3.98
CA ILE A 189 11.44 -0.66 -4.09
C ILE A 189 11.78 0.68 -4.74
N VAL A 190 12.56 1.49 -4.03
CA VAL A 190 13.03 2.77 -4.56
C VAL A 190 14.37 2.58 -5.25
N TYR A 191 14.42 2.84 -6.56
CA TYR A 191 15.59 2.63 -7.41
C TYR A 191 16.64 3.73 -7.24
N ARG A 192 17.23 3.80 -6.03
CA ARG A 192 18.32 4.71 -5.68
C ARG A 192 19.52 3.93 -5.18
N ARG A 193 20.70 4.52 -5.40
CA ARG A 193 21.96 4.09 -4.79
C ARG A 193 22.41 5.18 -3.84
N ILE A 194 22.60 4.82 -2.58
CA ILE A 194 23.05 5.73 -1.53
C ILE A 194 24.21 5.11 -0.77
N TRP A 195 25.09 5.95 -0.23
CA TRP A 195 26.18 5.47 0.60
C TRP A 195 26.41 6.36 1.82
N PHE A 196 26.63 5.70 2.95
CA PHE A 196 26.92 6.30 4.24
C PHE A 196 28.34 5.94 4.63
N SER A 197 29.10 6.91 5.10
CA SER A 197 30.50 6.70 5.43
C SER A 197 30.89 7.58 6.60
N THR A 198 31.52 6.96 7.59
CA THR A 198 32.18 7.67 8.68
C THR A 198 33.67 7.39 8.65
N LYS A 199 34.46 8.37 9.08
CA LYS A 199 35.93 8.27 9.16
C LYS A 199 36.41 7.29 10.24
N GLN A 200 35.50 6.77 11.06
CA GLN A 200 35.83 5.90 12.19
C GLN A 200 35.59 4.43 11.86
N ASN A 201 36.67 3.65 11.93
CA ASN A 201 36.61 2.21 11.86
C ASN A 201 36.13 1.61 13.20
N PHE A 202 35.70 0.34 13.17
CA PHE A 202 35.26 -0.40 14.36
C PHE A 202 36.34 -0.59 15.44
N ASN A 203 37.59 -0.17 15.22
CA ASN A 203 38.66 -0.25 16.22
C ASN A 203 38.60 0.91 17.22
N ASN A 204 37.98 2.04 16.86
CA ASN A 204 37.84 3.18 17.76
C ASN A 204 36.51 3.13 18.53
N ARG A 205 36.53 2.58 19.75
CA ARG A 205 35.32 2.40 20.59
C ARG A 205 34.70 3.70 21.10
N ASN A 206 35.45 4.80 21.15
CA ASN A 206 35.03 6.01 21.86
C ASN A 206 34.15 6.96 21.04
N ALA A 207 33.96 6.73 19.73
CA ALA A 207 33.13 7.61 18.91
C ALA A 207 32.44 6.89 17.74
N MET A 208 31.96 5.67 17.98
CA MET A 208 31.20 4.93 16.99
C MET A 208 29.85 5.60 16.71
N PHE A 209 29.52 5.76 15.43
CA PHE A 209 28.27 6.37 14.98
C PHE A 209 27.21 5.31 14.72
N LEU A 210 26.04 5.49 15.32
CA LEU A 210 24.91 4.58 15.13
C LEU A 210 24.31 4.80 13.74
N TRP A 211 24.21 3.71 12.99
CA TRP A 211 23.47 3.64 11.74
C TRP A 211 22.02 3.20 11.99
N VAL A 212 21.19 3.50 11.01
CA VAL A 212 19.82 3.00 10.91
C VAL A 212 19.68 2.42 9.51
N VAL A 213 19.23 1.17 9.44
CA VAL A 213 19.13 0.44 8.17
C VAL A 213 18.04 1.06 7.30
N MET A 214 18.37 1.34 6.04
CA MET A 214 17.41 1.74 5.01
C MET A 214 16.83 0.48 4.36
N LYS A 215 15.50 0.35 4.33
CA LYS A 215 14.77 -0.80 3.78
C LYS A 215 14.20 -0.47 2.39
N ASN A 216 14.23 -1.48 1.51
CA ASN A 216 13.70 -1.41 0.15
C ASN A 216 14.26 -0.26 -0.70
N VAL A 217 15.53 0.08 -0.49
CA VAL A 217 16.30 0.95 -1.40
C VAL A 217 17.20 0.04 -2.23
N PHE A 218 17.21 0.23 -3.54
CA PHE A 218 17.85 -0.70 -4.48
C PHE A 218 19.31 -1.01 -4.14
N HIS A 219 20.09 0.00 -3.74
CA HIS A 219 21.45 -0.21 -3.26
C HIS A 219 21.81 0.75 -2.12
N VAL A 220 22.24 0.21 -0.98
CA VAL A 220 22.71 0.98 0.18
C VAL A 220 24.08 0.47 0.61
N SER A 221 25.08 1.35 0.71
CA SER A 221 26.40 0.99 1.23
C SER A 221 26.68 1.72 2.54
N TYR A 222 27.17 1.01 3.56
CA TYR A 222 27.59 1.56 4.84
C TYR A 222 29.08 1.30 5.07
N HIS A 223 29.84 2.35 5.38
CA HIS A 223 31.26 2.27 5.68
C HIS A 223 31.55 2.81 7.08
N GLY A 224 32.17 2.00 7.95
CA GLY A 224 32.44 2.34 9.34
C GLY A 224 31.21 2.29 10.26
N GLY A 225 31.31 2.86 11.46
CA GLY A 225 30.19 3.01 12.39
C GLY A 225 29.65 1.68 12.95
N PHE A 226 28.43 1.69 13.48
CA PHE A 226 27.83 0.49 14.07
C PHE A 226 26.31 0.40 13.96
N PHE A 227 25.82 -0.84 13.97
CA PHE A 227 24.41 -1.21 14.13
C PHE A 227 24.19 -1.81 15.52
N TYR A 228 22.98 -1.63 16.08
CA TYR A 228 22.66 -2.09 17.42
C TYR A 228 21.23 -2.61 17.51
N ARG A 229 21.09 -3.91 17.82
CA ARG A 229 19.80 -4.59 17.92
C ARG A 229 18.96 -4.53 16.64
N ASP A 230 19.63 -4.39 15.51
CA ASP A 230 19.00 -4.51 14.20
C ASP A 230 18.79 -5.98 13.82
N ASP A 231 17.63 -6.24 13.22
CA ASP A 231 17.25 -7.53 12.67
C ASP A 231 17.27 -7.48 11.14
N PHE A 232 18.17 -8.27 10.55
CA PHE A 232 18.36 -8.37 9.10
C PHE A 232 17.62 -9.57 8.47
N SER A 233 16.85 -10.34 9.24
CA SER A 233 16.14 -11.53 8.73
C SER A 233 14.98 -11.20 7.78
N ASN A 234 14.34 -10.05 7.98
CA ASN A 234 13.12 -9.64 7.29
C ASN A 234 13.40 -8.59 6.21
N TYR A 235 14.36 -8.87 5.33
CA TYR A 235 14.76 -7.95 4.26
C TYR A 235 14.40 -8.48 2.87
N ASN A 236 14.11 -7.56 1.94
CA ASN A 236 13.77 -7.91 0.57
C ASN A 236 15.04 -8.21 -0.24
N ASN A 237 15.17 -9.47 -0.70
CA ASN A 237 16.32 -9.94 -1.48
C ASN A 237 16.52 -9.23 -2.83
N ALA A 238 15.56 -8.45 -3.30
CA ALA A 238 15.68 -7.64 -4.52
C ALA A 238 16.60 -6.42 -4.35
N CYS A 239 16.92 -6.04 -3.11
CA CYS A 239 17.76 -4.90 -2.78
C CYS A 239 19.16 -5.38 -2.37
N LYS A 240 20.17 -4.53 -2.61
CA LYS A 240 21.55 -4.79 -2.20
C LYS A 240 21.95 -3.91 -1.03
N ILE A 241 22.52 -4.51 0.02
CA ILE A 241 23.13 -3.76 1.10
C ILE A 241 24.58 -4.21 1.27
N GLU A 242 25.48 -3.24 1.24
CA GLU A 242 26.91 -3.44 1.44
C GLU A 242 27.34 -2.86 2.79
N PHE A 243 28.16 -3.60 3.52
CA PHE A 243 28.75 -3.18 4.78
C PHE A 243 30.26 -3.34 4.70
N GLU A 244 31.02 -2.27 4.94
CA GLU A 244 32.47 -2.28 4.97
C GLU A 244 32.98 -1.65 6.28
N ASP A 245 33.88 -2.35 6.98
CA ASP A 245 34.45 -1.88 8.25
C ASP A 245 33.39 -1.49 9.30
N VAL A 246 32.23 -2.16 9.29
CA VAL A 246 31.10 -1.90 10.19
C VAL A 246 31.15 -2.81 11.42
N LEU A 247 30.76 -2.28 12.58
CA LEU A 247 30.51 -3.06 13.79
C LEU A 247 29.02 -3.41 13.94
N PHE A 248 28.70 -4.67 14.16
CA PHE A 248 27.37 -5.12 14.56
C PHE A 248 27.38 -5.49 16.04
N ARG A 249 26.38 -5.01 16.79
CA ARG A 249 26.19 -5.34 18.20
C ARG A 249 24.79 -5.85 18.47
N GLN A 250 24.67 -7.01 19.11
CA GLN A 250 23.37 -7.56 19.52
C GLN A 250 22.38 -7.70 18.36
N SER A 251 22.88 -7.98 17.15
CA SER A 251 22.08 -8.03 15.92
C SER A 251 21.93 -9.47 15.41
N THR A 252 20.84 -9.69 14.68
CA THR A 252 20.60 -10.96 13.97
C THR A 252 21.08 -10.81 12.53
N ILE A 253 22.10 -11.59 12.14
CA ILE A 253 22.84 -11.43 10.89
C ILE A 253 22.44 -12.52 9.88
N VAL A 254 22.28 -12.11 8.63
CA VAL A 254 22.01 -12.98 7.49
C VAL A 254 23.10 -12.81 6.45
N VAL A 255 23.69 -13.92 6.00
CA VAL A 255 24.68 -13.91 4.91
C VAL A 255 24.05 -14.43 3.63
N GLY A 256 24.19 -13.65 2.55
CA GLY A 256 23.51 -13.89 1.27
C GLY A 256 22.29 -12.98 1.09
N GLY A 257 21.41 -13.30 0.14
CA GLY A 257 20.13 -12.57 -0.01
C GLY A 257 20.25 -11.08 -0.35
N GLY A 258 21.33 -10.64 -0.99
CA GLY A 258 21.58 -9.23 -1.30
C GLY A 258 22.43 -8.49 -0.26
N PHE A 259 22.82 -9.14 0.84
CA PHE A 259 23.75 -8.60 1.82
C PHE A 259 25.19 -8.94 1.49
N TYR A 260 26.07 -7.94 1.53
CA TYR A 260 27.50 -8.06 1.30
C TYR A 260 28.25 -7.44 2.47
N TYR A 261 29.22 -8.17 3.00
CA TYR A 261 30.01 -7.75 4.16
C TYR A 261 31.49 -7.80 3.81
N LYS A 262 32.24 -6.79 4.25
CA LYS A 262 33.68 -6.68 4.04
C LYS A 262 34.34 -6.16 5.31
N ASN A 263 35.33 -6.89 5.82
CA ASN A 263 36.10 -6.53 7.02
C ASN A 263 35.22 -6.12 8.22
N CYS A 264 34.06 -6.74 8.40
CA CYS A 264 33.13 -6.37 9.46
C CYS A 264 33.50 -7.03 10.80
N LYS A 265 33.01 -6.43 11.89
CA LYS A 265 33.11 -6.99 13.23
C LYS A 265 31.73 -7.28 13.80
N PHE A 266 31.57 -8.44 14.41
CA PHE A 266 30.32 -8.89 15.02
C PHE A 266 30.54 -9.14 16.51
N ASP A 267 29.77 -8.45 17.35
CA ASP A 267 29.88 -8.49 18.81
C ASP A 267 28.52 -8.89 19.42
N ASN A 268 28.46 -10.02 20.11
CA ASN A 268 27.22 -10.55 20.71
C ASN A 268 26.07 -10.67 19.69
N CYS A 269 26.37 -11.15 18.48
CA CYS A 269 25.39 -11.30 17.40
C CYS A 269 24.93 -12.77 17.26
N GLU A 270 23.72 -12.93 16.73
CA GLU A 270 23.15 -14.22 16.33
C GLU A 270 23.22 -14.36 14.81
N PHE A 271 23.46 -15.56 14.30
CA PHE A 271 23.58 -15.81 12.87
C PHE A 271 22.57 -16.85 12.40
N ILE A 272 21.90 -16.58 11.28
CA ILE A 272 20.93 -17.53 10.70
C ILE A 272 21.63 -18.52 9.76
N ASN A 273 22.38 -18.01 8.79
CA ASN A 273 23.10 -18.81 7.79
C ASN A 273 24.48 -18.19 7.56
N LEU A 274 25.51 -19.04 7.44
CA LEU A 274 26.89 -18.64 7.21
C LEU A 274 27.62 -19.62 6.27
N ASN A 275 28.75 -19.17 5.72
CA ASN A 275 29.73 -20.04 5.08
C ASN A 275 31.11 -19.84 5.71
N THR A 276 32.03 -20.79 5.53
CA THR A 276 33.36 -20.72 6.16
C THR A 276 34.24 -19.60 5.60
N GLN A 277 34.06 -19.20 4.33
CA GLN A 277 34.74 -18.03 3.77
C GLN A 277 34.41 -16.76 4.56
N PHE A 278 33.13 -16.53 4.86
CA PHE A 278 32.66 -15.40 5.66
C PHE A 278 33.29 -15.38 7.06
N LEU A 279 33.52 -16.55 7.67
CA LEU A 279 34.16 -16.65 8.98
C LEU A 279 35.64 -16.22 8.94
N ASN A 280 36.33 -16.43 7.81
CA ASN A 280 37.75 -16.06 7.65
C ASN A 280 37.93 -14.56 7.38
N ASP A 281 36.96 -13.91 6.75
CA ASP A 281 37.08 -12.52 6.29
C ASP A 281 36.65 -11.48 7.36
N HIS A 282 36.16 -11.91 8.52
CA HIS A 282 35.52 -11.06 9.52
C HIS A 282 35.94 -11.38 10.97
N ILE A 283 35.66 -10.45 11.89
CA ILE A 283 36.01 -10.58 13.30
C ILE A 283 34.76 -10.89 14.13
N PHE A 284 34.80 -11.96 14.94
CA PHE A 284 33.69 -12.42 15.76
C PHE A 284 34.05 -12.40 17.24
N VAL A 285 33.21 -11.77 18.06
CA VAL A 285 33.39 -11.65 19.51
C VAL A 285 32.06 -11.95 20.21
N ASN A 286 32.07 -12.84 21.20
CA ASN A 286 30.88 -13.25 21.96
C ASN A 286 29.69 -13.70 21.08
N GLY A 287 29.94 -14.23 19.88
CA GLY A 287 28.88 -14.62 18.95
C GLY A 287 28.17 -15.90 19.37
N ASP A 288 26.86 -15.95 19.14
CA ASP A 288 26.05 -17.16 19.29
C ASP A 288 25.78 -17.79 17.91
N PHE A 289 26.32 -18.99 17.71
CA PHE A 289 26.18 -19.76 16.49
C PHE A 289 25.21 -20.94 16.64
N SER A 290 24.51 -21.05 17.77
CA SER A 290 23.79 -22.29 18.13
C SER A 290 22.64 -22.70 17.22
N SER A 291 22.02 -21.72 16.58
CA SER A 291 20.94 -21.93 15.62
C SER A 291 21.37 -21.67 14.18
N THR A 292 22.67 -21.59 13.92
CA THR A 292 23.22 -21.21 12.61
C THR A 292 23.42 -22.42 11.69
N LYS A 293 23.00 -22.30 10.43
CA LYS A 293 23.41 -23.26 9.40
C LYS A 293 24.74 -22.83 8.78
N ILE A 294 25.79 -23.66 8.90
CA ILE A 294 27.10 -23.38 8.31
C ILE A 294 27.35 -24.26 7.09
N VAL A 295 27.61 -23.61 5.96
CA VAL A 295 28.05 -24.26 4.73
C VAL A 295 29.59 -24.28 4.71
N VAL A 296 30.18 -25.46 4.84
CA VAL A 296 31.64 -25.63 4.82
C VAL A 296 32.12 -25.66 3.37
N ASN A 297 32.83 -24.61 2.96
CA ASN A 297 33.39 -24.47 1.61
C ASN A 297 34.89 -24.09 1.59
N SER A 298 35.51 -23.98 2.77
CA SER A 298 36.91 -23.64 3.00
C SER A 298 37.32 -24.11 4.40
N ASP A 299 38.58 -23.90 4.77
CA ASP A 299 39.08 -24.22 6.11
C ASP A 299 38.31 -23.44 7.19
N PHE A 300 37.95 -24.16 8.24
CA PHE A 300 37.17 -23.61 9.34
C PHE A 300 38.10 -22.88 10.33
N PRO A 301 37.91 -21.57 10.57
CA PRO A 301 38.80 -20.82 11.47
C PRO A 301 38.58 -21.19 12.94
N ASP A 302 39.64 -21.03 13.74
CA ASP A 302 39.53 -21.16 15.19
C ASP A 302 38.84 -19.94 15.80
N LEU A 303 37.58 -20.10 16.19
CA LEU A 303 36.75 -19.03 16.75
C LEU A 303 36.81 -18.93 18.29
N ARG A 304 37.63 -19.77 18.95
CA ARG A 304 37.72 -19.82 20.43
C ARG A 304 38.25 -18.53 21.05
N GLY A 305 39.19 -17.86 20.38
CA GLY A 305 39.83 -16.65 20.88
C GLY A 305 38.88 -15.46 21.11
N GLY A 306 37.67 -15.50 20.53
CA GLY A 306 36.64 -14.48 20.67
C GLY A 306 35.53 -14.80 21.66
N ASN A 307 35.60 -15.89 22.43
CA ASN A 307 34.49 -16.40 23.26
C ASN A 307 33.21 -16.67 22.45
N ASN A 308 33.32 -17.32 21.30
CA ASN A 308 32.18 -17.65 20.43
C ASN A 308 31.63 -19.05 20.77
N PHE A 309 30.30 -19.22 20.77
CA PHE A 309 29.62 -20.41 21.29
C PHE A 309 28.69 -21.10 20.28
N TYR A 310 28.52 -22.42 20.40
CA TYR A 310 27.70 -23.24 19.49
C TYR A 310 26.50 -23.93 20.17
N ALA A 311 26.56 -24.25 21.45
CA ALA A 311 25.43 -24.81 22.20
C ALA A 311 25.82 -24.86 23.66
N ASN A 312 25.02 -24.27 24.54
CA ASN A 312 25.25 -24.31 26.00
C ASN A 312 26.74 -24.18 26.35
N GLU A 313 27.36 -23.10 25.87
CA GLU A 313 28.73 -22.70 26.23
C GLU A 313 29.88 -23.56 25.64
N LYS A 314 29.63 -24.45 24.67
CA LYS A 314 30.71 -25.22 24.01
C LYS A 314 31.42 -24.46 22.87
N PRO A 315 32.77 -24.38 22.87
CA PRO A 315 33.56 -23.79 21.79
C PRO A 315 33.66 -24.67 20.53
N ILE A 316 33.96 -24.06 19.38
CA ILE A 316 34.04 -24.75 18.09
C ILE A 316 35.30 -25.62 17.97
N LEU A 317 35.13 -26.86 17.47
CA LEU A 317 36.21 -27.81 17.18
C LEU A 317 36.71 -27.62 15.74
N SER A 318 38.03 -27.57 15.55
CA SER A 318 38.72 -27.28 14.28
C SER A 318 38.64 -28.37 13.20
N GLN A 319 37.81 -29.40 13.36
CA GLN A 319 37.69 -30.52 12.44
C GLN A 319 36.22 -30.76 12.10
N LEU A 320 35.76 -30.09 11.04
CA LEU A 320 34.47 -30.33 10.40
C LEU A 320 34.76 -30.88 8.99
N ASP A 321 34.11 -31.98 8.63
CA ASP A 321 34.29 -32.64 7.33
C ASP A 321 33.95 -31.68 6.19
N GLN A 322 34.90 -31.47 5.29
CA GLN A 322 34.73 -30.68 4.08
C GLN A 322 33.75 -31.42 3.15
N ASN A 323 32.71 -30.73 2.65
CA ASN A 323 31.64 -31.19 1.75
C ASN A 323 30.27 -31.59 2.36
N LYS A 324 29.95 -31.23 3.60
CA LYS A 324 28.55 -31.25 4.09
C LYS A 324 28.07 -29.84 4.44
N SER A 325 26.82 -29.52 4.10
CA SER A 325 26.11 -28.46 4.83
C SER A 325 25.77 -29.01 6.19
N ILE A 326 26.29 -28.39 7.24
CA ILE A 326 26.15 -28.92 8.58
C ILE A 326 25.16 -28.01 9.30
N ASN A 327 23.99 -28.57 9.58
CA ASN A 327 23.12 -27.98 10.58
C ASN A 327 23.71 -28.42 11.91
N LEU A 328 24.36 -27.52 12.63
CA LEU A 328 25.16 -27.95 13.77
C LEU A 328 24.31 -28.28 15.01
N THR A 329 22.99 -28.08 14.94
CA THR A 329 22.03 -28.78 15.79
C THR A 329 22.20 -30.30 15.68
N ASP A 330 22.60 -30.82 14.51
CA ASP A 330 22.75 -32.26 14.23
C ASP A 330 24.15 -32.81 14.60
N VAL A 331 25.21 -31.97 14.60
CA VAL A 331 26.59 -32.41 14.97
C VAL A 331 26.69 -32.81 16.44
N LEU A 332 25.81 -32.29 17.28
CA LEU A 332 25.76 -32.63 18.69
C LEU A 332 25.19 -34.02 18.96
N LEU A 333 24.48 -34.63 18.00
CA LEU A 333 23.96 -35.99 18.14
C LEU A 333 24.97 -37.06 17.66
N GLU A 334 25.88 -36.72 16.75
CA GLU A 334 26.84 -37.69 16.18
C GLU A 334 28.11 -37.90 17.02
N LYS A 335 28.40 -37.05 18.02
CA LYS A 335 29.59 -37.16 18.90
C LYS A 335 29.28 -37.49 20.37
N VAL A 336 28.13 -38.11 20.64
CA VAL A 336 27.85 -38.79 21.92
C VAL A 336 27.71 -40.29 21.67
N VAL A 337 28.83 -40.94 21.29
CA VAL A 337 29.09 -42.37 21.50
C VAL A 337 30.56 -42.52 21.88
#